data_AF-A0A368V9A7-F1
#
_entry.id   AF-A0A368V9A7-F1
#
_cell.length_a   1.000
_cell.length_b   1.000
_cell.length_c   1.000
_cell.angle_alpha   90.00
_cell.angle_beta   90.00
_cell.angle_gamma   90.00
#
_symmetry.space_group_name_H-M   'P 1'
#
loop_
_entity.id
_entity.type
_entity.pdbx_description
1 polymer ?
#
loop_
_entity_poly.entity_id
_entity_poly.type
_entity_poly.pdbx_seq_one_letter_code
_entity_poly.pdbx_strand_id
1 'polypeptide(L)'
;MSWFWNAFQQTEISENRKRGSEAQIDAKVALRSINELEEKVDRLSLLCHALFEELERTTGFSEAQLKEKMTQIDLRDGRSDGKYDPVLGSDCPDCGRKVKKTRSNCFWCGASLGAFG
;
A
#
# COMPACT_ATOMS: atom_id res chain seq x y z
N MET A 1 -40.84 -21.37 -35.01
CA MET A 1 -39.59 -22.05 -34.57
C MET A 1 -38.47 -21.07 -34.14
N SER A 2 -38.76 -19.83 -33.69
CA SER A 2 -37.77 -18.89 -33.13
C SER A 2 -37.83 -18.76 -31.60
N TRP A 3 -38.93 -19.20 -30.98
CA TRP A 3 -39.20 -19.01 -29.56
C TRP A 3 -38.29 -19.85 -28.66
N PHE A 4 -38.02 -21.10 -29.02
CA PHE A 4 -37.10 -21.99 -28.28
C PHE A 4 -35.65 -21.48 -28.32
N TRP A 5 -35.21 -20.92 -29.45
CA TRP A 5 -33.87 -20.33 -29.58
C TRP A 5 -33.71 -19.06 -28.74
N ASN A 6 -34.74 -18.19 -28.71
CA ASN A 6 -34.74 -16.99 -27.87
C ASN A 6 -34.78 -17.32 -26.37
N ALA A 7 -35.54 -18.36 -25.97
CA ALA A 7 -35.59 -18.81 -24.58
C ALA A 7 -34.24 -19.35 -24.11
N PHE A 8 -33.55 -20.13 -24.95
CA PHE A 8 -32.22 -20.67 -24.65
C PHE A 8 -31.13 -19.57 -24.66
N GLN A 9 -31.21 -18.59 -25.57
CA GLN A 9 -30.31 -17.44 -25.55
C GLN A 9 -30.51 -16.55 -24.31
N GLN A 10 -31.75 -16.38 -23.85
CA GLN A 10 -32.04 -15.60 -22.64
C GLN A 10 -31.44 -16.23 -21.38
N THR A 11 -31.43 -17.57 -21.27
CA THR A 11 -30.79 -18.24 -20.14
C THR A 11 -29.28 -18.02 -20.12
N GLU A 12 -28.61 -18.17 -21.26
CA GLU A 12 -27.16 -18.01 -21.39
C GLU A 12 -26.71 -16.55 -21.15
N ILE A 13 -27.47 -15.58 -21.66
CA ILE A 13 -27.23 -14.14 -21.39
C ILE A 13 -27.44 -13.83 -19.90
N SER A 14 -28.44 -14.44 -19.26
CA SER A 14 -28.71 -14.21 -17.84
C SER A 14 -27.59 -14.75 -16.94
N GLU A 15 -27.01 -15.90 -17.28
CA GLU A 15 -25.88 -16.50 -16.56
C GLU A 15 -24.60 -15.69 -16.75
N ASN A 16 -24.31 -15.25 -17.98
CA ASN A 16 -23.15 -14.40 -18.25
C ASN A 16 -23.26 -13.04 -17.52
N ARG A 17 -24.45 -12.46 -17.42
CA ARG A 17 -24.69 -11.24 -16.62
C ARG A 17 -24.47 -11.48 -15.13
N LYS A 18 -24.92 -12.61 -14.59
CA LYS A 18 -24.68 -12.99 -13.19
C LYS A 18 -23.19 -13.13 -12.90
N ARG A 19 -22.46 -13.89 -13.74
CA ARG A 19 -20.99 -14.05 -13.61
C ARG A 19 -20.25 -12.72 -13.70
N GLY A 20 -20.66 -11.83 -14.63
CA GLY A 20 -20.08 -10.49 -14.74
C GLY A 20 -20.35 -9.62 -13.50
N SER A 21 -21.57 -9.69 -12.95
CA SER A 21 -21.94 -8.98 -11.72
C SER A 21 -21.20 -9.52 -10.50
N GLU A 22 -21.06 -10.83 -10.36
CA GLU A 22 -20.32 -11.49 -9.28
C GLU A 22 -18.83 -11.09 -9.33
N ALA A 23 -18.20 -11.21 -10.50
CA ALA A 23 -16.82 -10.77 -10.68
C ALA A 23 -16.61 -9.29 -10.36
N GLN A 24 -17.59 -8.43 -10.69
CA GLN A 24 -17.51 -7.00 -10.34
C GLN A 24 -17.62 -6.77 -8.82
N ILE A 25 -18.45 -7.55 -8.12
CA ILE A 25 -18.57 -7.49 -6.67
C ILE A 25 -17.27 -7.96 -6.02
N ASP A 26 -16.72 -9.09 -6.47
CA ASP A 26 -15.46 -9.64 -5.96
C ASP A 26 -14.31 -8.65 -6.14
N ALA A 27 -14.22 -8.01 -7.31
CA ALA A 27 -13.22 -6.97 -7.57
C ALA A 27 -13.37 -5.77 -6.61
N LYS A 28 -14.60 -5.33 -6.34
CA LYS A 28 -14.84 -4.24 -5.37
C LYS A 28 -14.47 -4.62 -3.95
N VAL A 29 -14.74 -5.87 -3.55
CA VAL A 29 -14.37 -6.39 -2.23
C VAL A 29 -12.85 -6.48 -2.09
N ALA A 30 -12.15 -6.95 -3.13
CA ALA A 30 -10.69 -6.99 -3.16
C ALA A 30 -10.06 -5.59 -3.10
N LEU A 31 -10.60 -4.61 -3.82
CA LEU A 31 -10.15 -3.22 -3.73
C LEU A 31 -10.32 -2.65 -2.32
N ARG A 32 -11.45 -2.95 -1.67
CA ARG A 32 -11.69 -2.52 -0.30
C ARG A 32 -10.70 -3.15 0.67
N SER A 33 -10.43 -4.46 0.55
CA SER A 33 -9.49 -5.13 1.44
C SER A 33 -8.05 -4.63 1.26
N ILE A 34 -7.67 -4.25 0.03
CA ILE A 34 -6.39 -3.58 -0.24
C ILE A 34 -6.33 -2.23 0.48
N ASN A 35 -7.35 -1.38 0.37
CA ASN A 35 -7.37 -0.09 1.06
C ASN A 35 -7.29 -0.25 2.59
N GLU A 36 -8.02 -1.22 3.16
CA GLU A 36 -7.96 -1.52 4.59
C GLU A 36 -6.57 -2.03 5.03
N LEU A 37 -5.85 -2.74 4.15
CA LEU A 37 -4.47 -3.15 4.39
C LEU A 37 -3.52 -1.97 4.31
N GLU A 38 -3.67 -1.08 3.33
CA GLU A 38 -2.88 0.15 3.20
C GLU A 38 -3.01 1.02 4.45
N GLU A 39 -4.22 1.23 4.96
CA GLU A 39 -4.46 1.97 6.21
C GLU A 39 -3.76 1.33 7.42
N LYS A 40 -3.80 -0.01 7.52
CA LYS A 40 -3.12 -0.74 8.60
C LYS A 40 -1.61 -0.59 8.50
N VAL A 41 -1.04 -0.66 7.30
CA VAL A 41 0.39 -0.48 7.05
C VAL A 41 0.83 0.94 7.39
N ASP A 42 0.05 1.96 7.00
CA ASP A 42 0.35 3.35 7.32
C ASP A 42 0.29 3.59 8.83
N ARG A 43 -0.71 3.04 9.53
CA ARG A 43 -0.79 3.11 11.00
C ARG A 43 0.39 2.42 11.68
N LEU A 44 0.78 1.23 11.21
CA LEU A 44 1.92 0.49 11.76
C LEU A 44 3.21 1.27 11.55
N SER A 45 3.37 1.87 10.38
CA SER A 45 4.54 2.67 10.07
C SER A 45 4.63 3.90 10.97
N LEU A 46 3.53 4.64 11.15
CA LEU A 46 3.48 5.78 12.08
C LEU A 46 3.86 5.38 13.50
N LEU A 47 3.38 4.22 13.98
CA LEU A 47 3.73 3.69 15.28
C LEU A 47 5.23 3.34 15.37
N CYS A 48 5.81 2.71 14.35
CA CYS A 48 7.25 2.45 14.29
C CYS A 48 8.07 3.75 14.32
N HIS A 49 7.59 4.82 13.67
CA HIS A 49 8.24 6.13 13.74
C HIS A 49 8.17 6.75 15.12
N ALA A 50 7.00 6.76 15.75
CA ALA A 50 6.87 7.28 17.11
C ALA A 50 7.77 6.51 18.09
N LEU A 51 7.84 5.18 17.96
CA LEU A 51 8.75 4.35 18.74
C LEU A 51 10.22 4.70 18.48
N PHE A 52 10.60 4.93 17.22
CA PHE A 52 11.96 5.30 16.87
C PHE A 52 12.35 6.68 17.39
N GLU A 53 11.49 7.69 17.24
CA GLU A 53 11.76 9.03 17.77
C GLU A 53 11.89 9.03 19.31
N GLU A 54 11.07 8.22 19.99
CA GLU A 54 11.19 8.04 21.44
C GLU A 54 12.49 7.30 21.83
N LEU A 55 12.89 6.29 21.06
CA LEU A 55 14.13 5.55 21.26
C LEU A 55 15.36 6.44 21.03
N GLU A 56 15.38 7.20 19.94
CA GLU A 56 16.44 8.16 19.62
C GLU A 56 16.56 9.20 20.73
N ARG A 57 15.45 9.76 21.21
CA ARG A 57 15.42 10.73 22.32
C ARG A 57 16.01 10.17 23.61
N THR A 58 15.72 8.91 23.94
CA THR A 58 16.11 8.30 25.22
C THR A 58 17.51 7.71 25.23
N THR A 59 18.01 7.25 24.08
CA THR A 59 19.27 6.50 23.99
C THR A 59 20.32 7.14 23.08
N GLY A 60 19.97 8.18 22.32
CA GLY A 60 20.81 8.75 21.27
C GLY A 60 20.99 7.81 20.07
N PHE A 61 20.13 6.80 19.95
CA PHE A 61 20.21 5.80 18.88
C PHE A 61 19.90 6.46 17.53
N SER A 62 20.89 6.44 16.63
CA SER A 62 20.82 7.13 15.35
C SER A 62 20.15 6.30 14.25
N GLU A 63 19.62 6.97 13.23
CA GLU A 63 19.02 6.33 12.06
C GLU A 63 20.01 5.39 11.33
N ALA A 64 21.31 5.71 11.34
CA ALA A 64 22.35 4.86 10.76
C ALA A 64 22.43 3.49 11.45
N GLN A 65 22.33 3.48 12.79
CA GLN A 65 22.33 2.26 13.58
C GLN A 65 21.04 1.45 13.39
N LEU A 66 19.89 2.14 13.18
CA LEU A 66 18.65 1.47 12.80
C LEU A 66 18.80 0.73 11.47
N LYS A 67 19.33 1.41 10.44
CA LYS A 67 19.54 0.82 9.11
C LYS A 67 20.48 -0.37 9.16
N GLU A 68 21.58 -0.26 9.90
CA GLU A 68 22.51 -1.38 10.09
C GLU A 68 21.82 -2.56 10.79
N LYS A 69 21.00 -2.28 11.81
CA LYS A 69 20.25 -3.33 12.52
C LYS A 69 19.20 -3.99 11.62
N MET A 70 18.51 -3.23 10.79
CA MET A 70 17.55 -3.75 9.80
C MET A 70 18.25 -4.69 8.81
N THR A 71 19.41 -4.29 8.27
CA THR A 71 20.22 -5.16 7.39
C THR A 71 20.66 -6.43 8.11
N GLN A 72 21.09 -6.36 9.37
CA GLN A 72 21.46 -7.54 10.16
C GLN A 72 20.28 -8.49 10.40
N ILE A 73 19.07 -7.96 10.59
CA ILE A 73 17.85 -8.76 10.78
C ILE A 73 17.44 -9.42 9.46
N ASP A 74 17.46 -8.68 8.36
CA ASP A 74 17.13 -9.20 7.02
C ASP A 74 18.08 -10.35 6.60
N LEU A 75 19.39 -10.16 6.83
CA LEU A 75 20.41 -11.18 6.58
C LEU A 75 20.24 -12.43 7.46
N ARG A 76 19.59 -12.31 8.62
CA ARG A 76 19.29 -13.44 9.52
C ARG A 76 18.05 -14.22 9.11
N ASP A 77 17.11 -13.60 8.40
CA ASP A 77 15.82 -14.21 8.02
C ASP A 77 15.89 -14.98 6.69
N GLY A 78 17.05 -14.99 6.01
CA GLY A 78 17.41 -16.02 5.04
C GLY A 78 16.59 -16.05 3.74
N ARG A 79 15.83 -15.00 3.41
CA ARG A 79 15.18 -14.83 2.10
C ARG A 79 15.24 -13.37 1.65
N SER A 80 16.34 -13.02 1.01
CA SER A 80 16.51 -11.75 0.32
C SER A 80 15.60 -11.71 -0.91
N ASP A 81 14.36 -11.20 -0.77
CA ASP A 81 13.57 -10.78 -1.93
C ASP A 81 13.99 -9.34 -2.26
N GLY A 82 15.01 -9.23 -3.12
CA GLY A 82 15.74 -8.01 -3.47
C GLY A 82 14.89 -6.91 -4.10
N LYS A 83 14.05 -6.24 -3.31
CA LYS A 83 13.20 -5.11 -3.72
C LYS A 83 13.51 -3.83 -2.95
N TYR A 84 14.77 -3.62 -2.56
CA TYR A 84 15.19 -2.28 -2.13
C TYR A 84 15.57 -1.46 -3.37
N ASP A 85 14.56 -0.88 -4.00
CA ASP A 85 14.76 0.17 -5.01
C ASP A 85 14.66 1.53 -4.30
N PRO A 86 15.78 2.22 -4.04
CA PRO A 86 15.76 3.56 -3.46
C PRO A 86 15.29 4.54 -4.53
N VAL A 87 13.99 4.49 -4.87
CA VAL A 87 13.36 5.47 -5.74
C VAL A 87 13.44 6.81 -5.02
N LEU A 88 14.43 7.62 -5.41
CA LEU A 88 14.71 8.95 -4.90
C LEU A 88 13.42 9.77 -4.84
N GLY A 89 12.94 9.95 -3.61
CA GLY A 89 11.77 10.73 -3.29
C GLY A 89 12.06 12.22 -3.22
N SER A 90 11.07 13.03 -3.57
CA SER A 90 11.07 14.48 -3.33
C SER A 90 11.01 14.78 -1.83
N ASP A 91 11.51 15.95 -1.41
CA ASP A 91 11.39 16.39 -0.02
C ASP A 91 9.97 16.90 0.23
N CYS A 92 9.40 16.57 1.39
CA CYS A 92 8.09 17.09 1.79
C CYS A 92 8.18 18.60 2.03
N PRO A 93 7.29 19.42 1.45
CA PRO A 93 7.33 20.88 1.61
C PRO A 93 7.05 21.33 3.06
N ASP A 94 6.30 20.54 3.84
CA ASP A 94 5.95 20.89 5.23
C ASP A 94 7.02 20.48 6.25
N CYS A 95 7.57 19.26 6.13
CA CYS A 95 8.49 18.74 7.15
C CYS A 95 9.92 18.52 6.65
N GLY A 96 10.21 18.78 5.38
CA GLY A 96 11.54 18.66 4.76
C GLY A 96 12.10 17.24 4.65
N ARG A 97 11.36 16.23 5.10
CA ARG A 97 11.81 14.82 5.08
C ARG A 97 11.52 14.18 3.72
N LYS A 98 12.38 13.23 3.31
CA LYS A 98 12.24 12.52 2.04
C LYS A 98 11.00 11.66 2.02
N VAL A 99 10.22 11.79 0.96
CA VAL A 99 8.96 11.07 0.74
C VAL A 99 8.91 10.48 -0.65
N LYS A 100 8.40 9.25 -0.76
CA LYS A 100 8.28 8.58 -2.06
C LYS A 100 7.30 9.35 -2.96
N LYS A 101 7.71 9.67 -4.19
CA LYS A 101 6.95 10.49 -5.14
C LYS A 101 5.59 9.90 -5.55
N THR A 102 5.37 8.61 -5.30
CA THR A 102 4.11 7.91 -5.60
C THR A 102 3.03 8.09 -4.53
N ARG A 103 3.35 8.69 -3.37
CA ARG A 103 2.41 8.88 -2.27
C ARG A 103 1.71 10.23 -2.39
N SER A 104 0.41 10.25 -2.15
CA SER A 104 -0.41 11.48 -2.12
C SER A 104 -0.21 12.30 -0.85
N ASN A 105 0.25 11.68 0.24
CA ASN A 105 0.46 12.30 1.54
C ASN A 105 1.86 12.00 2.10
N CYS A 106 2.37 12.92 2.88
CA CYS A 106 3.66 12.82 3.54
C CYS A 106 3.57 11.76 4.62
N PHE A 107 4.46 10.80 4.52
CA PHE A 107 4.59 9.73 5.49
C PHE A 107 4.96 10.22 6.90
N TRP A 108 5.68 11.34 7.00
CA TRP A 108 6.22 11.85 8.26
C TRP A 108 5.25 12.78 8.99
N CYS A 109 4.66 13.73 8.27
CA CYS A 109 3.81 14.78 8.88
C CYS A 109 2.34 14.69 8.48
N GLY A 110 1.96 13.77 7.58
CA GLY A 110 0.59 13.62 7.08
C GLY A 110 0.14 14.72 6.10
N ALA A 111 0.98 15.72 5.83
CA ALA A 111 0.66 16.79 4.89
C ALA A 111 0.43 16.24 3.47
N SER A 112 -0.54 16.81 2.74
CA SER A 112 -0.78 16.42 1.36
C SER A 112 0.41 16.84 0.49
N LEU A 113 1.01 15.89 -0.23
CA LEU A 113 2.12 16.12 -1.15
C LEU A 113 1.62 16.60 -2.52
N GLY A 114 0.52 17.38 -2.50
CA GLY A 114 -0.33 17.71 -3.64
C GLY A 114 0.43 17.99 -4.93
N ALA A 115 -0.06 17.36 -6.00
CA ALA A 115 0.37 17.53 -7.38
C ALA A 115 0.53 19.01 -7.74
N PHE A 116 1.77 19.45 -7.96
CA PHE A 116 2.04 20.63 -8.76
C PHE A 116 2.27 20.17 -10.20
N GLY A 117 1.31 20.52 -11.07
CA GLY A 117 1.44 20.66 -12.53
C GLY A 117 2.16 19.56 -13.30
#